data_AF-A0A6B8VXF1-F1
#
_entry.id   AF-A0A6B8VXF1-F1
#
_cell.length_a   1.000
_cell.length_b   1.000
_cell.length_c   1.000
_cell.angle_alpha   90.00
_cell.angle_beta   90.00
_cell.angle_gamma   90.00
#
_symmetry.space_group_name_H-M   'P 1'
#
loop_
_entity.id
_entity.type
_entity.pdbx_description
1 polymer ?
#
loop_
_entity_poly.entity_id
_entity_poly.type
_entity_poly.pdbx_seq_one_letter_code
_entity_poly.pdbx_strand_id
1 'polypeptide(L)'
;MTDRDSALEELREQNEFLQRQVRHLEREVAAMRPVITEVRRLRIWDFAPYEVSPDESWLALDRDSATTLLQALAGNDHWHPWSSSLDPRPQP
;
A
#
# COMPACT_ATOMS: atom_id res chain seq x y z
N MET A 1 -25.69 -32.27 -20.98
CA MET A 1 -25.41 -31.10 -20.13
C MET A 1 -26.19 -29.95 -20.74
N THR A 2 -27.13 -29.37 -20.00
CA THR A 2 -28.03 -28.33 -20.53
C THR A 2 -27.28 -26.99 -20.58
N ASP A 3 -27.61 -26.11 -21.54
CA ASP A 3 -27.01 -24.76 -21.68
C ASP A 3 -27.00 -23.96 -20.36
N ARG A 4 -28.07 -24.16 -19.57
CA ARG A 4 -28.21 -23.61 -18.21
C ARG A 4 -27.19 -24.16 -17.20
N ASP A 5 -26.79 -25.43 -17.32
CA ASP A 5 -25.83 -26.03 -16.40
C ASP A 5 -24.41 -25.52 -16.69
N SER A 6 -24.08 -25.32 -17.97
CA SER A 6 -22.81 -24.70 -18.37
C SER A 6 -22.71 -23.25 -17.89
N ALA A 7 -23.77 -22.45 -18.08
CA ALA A 7 -23.78 -21.06 -17.60
C ALA A 7 -23.68 -20.95 -16.07
N LEU A 8 -24.27 -21.90 -15.33
CA LEU A 8 -24.14 -21.94 -13.87
C LEU A 8 -22.72 -22.28 -13.41
N GLU A 9 -22.03 -23.15 -14.14
CA GLU A 9 -20.65 -23.51 -13.81
C GLU A 9 -19.69 -22.36 -14.11
N GLU A 10 -19.83 -21.69 -15.24
CA GLU A 10 -19.07 -20.47 -15.55
C GLU A 10 -19.26 -19.39 -14.48
N LEU A 11 -20.49 -19.20 -14.00
CA LEU A 11 -20.78 -18.23 -12.94
C LEU A 11 -20.08 -18.60 -11.63
N ARG A 12 -19.99 -19.90 -11.29
CA ARG A 12 -19.30 -20.37 -10.07
C ARG A 12 -17.81 -20.12 -10.17
N GLU A 13 -17.19 -20.48 -11.29
CA GLU A 13 -15.76 -20.24 -11.51
C GLU A 13 -15.42 -18.75 -11.43
N GLN A 14 -16.24 -17.89 -12.04
CA GLN A 14 -16.09 -16.45 -11.94
C GLN A 14 -16.23 -15.95 -10.49
N ASN A 15 -17.22 -16.46 -9.75
CA ASN A 15 -17.41 -16.07 -8.36
C ASN A 15 -16.21 -16.48 -7.49
N GLU A 16 -15.70 -17.69 -7.65
CA GLU A 16 -14.51 -18.18 -6.95
C GLU A 16 -13.25 -17.37 -7.28
N PHE A 17 -13.09 -17.00 -8.55
CA PHE A 17 -12.01 -16.10 -8.98
C PHE A 17 -12.13 -14.73 -8.31
N LEU A 18 -13.30 -14.09 -8.36
CA LEU A 18 -13.54 -12.79 -7.76
C LEU A 18 -13.34 -12.82 -6.24
N GLN A 19 -13.80 -13.85 -5.56
CA GLN A 19 -13.58 -14.02 -4.13
C GLN A 19 -12.09 -14.16 -3.78
N ARG A 20 -11.30 -14.85 -4.62
CA ARG A 20 -9.84 -14.91 -4.43
C ARG A 20 -9.19 -13.54 -4.60
N GLN A 21 -9.63 -12.76 -5.57
CA GLN A 21 -9.15 -11.39 -5.80
C GLN A 21 -9.50 -10.47 -4.62
N VAL A 22 -10.74 -10.51 -4.14
CA VAL A 22 -11.17 -9.73 -2.96
C VAL A 22 -10.33 -10.08 -1.73
N ARG A 23 -10.15 -11.37 -1.43
CA ARG A 23 -9.30 -11.81 -0.30
C ARG A 23 -7.84 -11.39 -0.44
N HIS A 24 -7.33 -11.26 -1.66
CA HIS A 24 -5.99 -10.74 -1.89
C HIS A 24 -5.95 -9.25 -1.57
N LEU A 25 -6.85 -8.45 -2.13
CA LEU A 25 -6.93 -7.00 -1.89
C LEU A 25 -7.17 -6.67 -0.42
N GLU A 26 -8.02 -7.41 0.28
CA GLU A 26 -8.24 -7.22 1.72
C GLU A 26 -6.96 -7.42 2.54
N ARG A 27 -6.13 -8.41 2.15
CA ARG A 27 -4.82 -8.64 2.78
C ARG A 27 -3.85 -7.50 2.50
N GLU A 28 -3.80 -7.00 1.26
CA GLU A 28 -2.97 -5.84 0.91
C GLU A 28 -3.38 -4.59 1.71
N VAL A 29 -4.68 -4.32 1.79
CA VAL A 29 -5.21 -3.20 2.58
C VAL A 29 -4.87 -3.36 4.06
N ALA A 30 -5.00 -4.57 4.60
CA ALA A 30 -4.65 -4.85 5.99
C ALA A 30 -3.15 -4.66 6.27
N ALA A 31 -2.27 -5.08 5.35
CA ALA A 31 -0.83 -4.92 5.45
C ALA A 31 -0.39 -3.44 5.40
N MET A 32 -1.12 -2.59 4.66
CA MET A 32 -0.82 -1.16 4.53
C MET A 32 -1.36 -0.30 5.69
N ARG A 33 -2.36 -0.76 6.45
CA ARG A 33 -2.93 0.01 7.58
C ARG A 33 -1.89 0.42 8.64
N PRO A 34 -0.96 -0.44 9.08
CA PRO A 34 0.13 -0.06 9.97
C PRO A 34 0.99 1.07 9.40
N VAL A 35 1.38 0.98 8.12
CA VAL A 35 2.20 2.01 7.46
C VAL A 35 1.49 3.35 7.45
N ILE A 36 0.21 3.39 7.06
CA ILE A 36 -0.60 4.62 7.06
C ILE A 36 -0.70 5.20 8.48
N THR A 37 -0.85 4.35 9.48
CA THR A 37 -0.95 4.76 10.89
C THR A 37 0.33 5.45 11.35
N GLU A 38 1.49 4.87 11.03
CA GLU A 38 2.78 5.44 11.40
C GLU A 38 3.08 6.73 10.61
N VAL A 39 2.79 6.76 9.31
CA VAL A 39 2.93 8.00 8.50
C VAL A 39 2.10 9.15 9.08
N ARG A 40 0.87 8.89 9.53
CA ARG A 40 0.01 9.91 10.16
C ARG A 40 0.53 10.40 11.51
N ARG A 41 1.38 9.61 12.17
CA ARG A 41 1.98 9.95 13.48
C ARG A 41 3.33 10.63 13.35
N LEU A 42 3.97 10.59 12.17
CA LEU A 42 5.25 11.21 11.93
C LEU A 42 5.21 12.70 12.30
N ARG A 43 6.11 13.08 13.19
CA ARG A 43 6.41 14.48 13.46
C ARG A 43 7.60 14.87 12.60
N ILE A 44 7.30 15.42 11.42
CA ILE A 44 8.30 16.02 10.54
C ILE A 44 8.72 17.34 11.18
N TRP A 45 10.02 17.56 11.29
CA TRP A 45 10.56 18.83 11.78
C TRP A 45 10.85 19.73 10.58
N ASP A 46 10.29 20.93 10.59
CA ASP A 46 10.55 21.94 9.56
C ASP A 46 11.93 22.62 9.74
N PHE A 47 12.72 22.18 10.72
CA PHE A 47 14.05 22.70 11.00
C PHE A 47 15.04 21.55 11.18
N ALA A 48 16.20 21.64 10.52
CA ALA A 48 17.37 20.87 10.95
C ALA A 48 18.08 21.61 12.08
N PRO A 49 18.58 20.90 13.11
CA PRO A 49 19.49 21.48 14.10
C PRO A 49 20.88 21.83 13.52
N TYR A 50 21.12 21.53 12.24
CA TYR A 50 22.33 21.83 11.50
C TYR A 50 22.07 22.95 10.48
N GLU A 51 23.11 23.68 10.05
CA GLU A 51 23.06 24.67 8.95
C GLU A 51 22.85 23.98 7.58
N VAL A 52 21.76 23.22 7.46
CA VAL A 52 21.37 22.55 6.22
C VAL A 52 20.08 23.20 5.77
N SER A 53 20.12 23.86 4.61
CA SER A 53 18.90 24.30 3.95
C SER A 53 18.08 23.06 3.57
N PRO A 54 16.85 22.91 4.07
CA PRO A 54 15.97 21.83 3.63
C PRO A 54 15.70 21.99 2.14
N ASP A 55 16.03 20.96 1.36
CA ASP A 55 15.62 20.80 -0.03
C ASP A 55 14.72 19.56 -0.14
N GLU A 56 14.23 19.25 -1.34
CA GLU A 56 13.32 18.12 -1.55
C GLU A 56 13.99 16.74 -1.39
N SER A 57 15.30 16.70 -1.11
CA SER A 57 16.08 15.45 -1.08
C SER A 57 16.16 14.80 0.30
N TRP A 58 15.77 15.49 1.38
CA TRP A 58 15.85 14.95 2.74
C TRP A 58 14.80 15.52 3.70
N LEU A 59 14.45 14.75 4.73
CA LEU A 59 13.48 15.11 5.77
C LEU A 59 14.11 14.96 7.16
N ALA A 60 13.90 15.96 8.03
CA ALA A 60 14.22 15.84 9.46
C ALA A 60 13.06 15.15 10.19
N LEU A 61 13.34 14.02 10.82
CA LEU A 61 12.36 13.18 11.51
C LEU A 61 12.91 12.77 12.88
N ASP A 62 12.01 12.58 13.83
CA ASP A 62 12.34 11.91 15.09
C ASP A 62 12.80 10.45 14.83
N ARG A 63 13.88 10.03 15.51
CA ARG A 63 14.53 8.73 15.28
C ARG A 63 13.61 7.55 15.59
N ASP A 64 12.85 7.63 16.68
CA ASP A 64 11.97 6.54 17.10
C ASP A 64 10.78 6.41 16.15
N SER A 65 10.26 7.55 15.69
CA SER A 65 9.22 7.62 14.65
C SER A 65 9.71 7.02 13.33
N ALA A 66 10.94 7.34 12.90
CA ALA A 66 11.55 6.75 11.69
C ALA A 66 11.76 5.23 11.84
N THR A 67 12.18 4.76 13.00
CA THR A 67 12.38 3.33 13.28
C THR A 67 11.07 2.57 13.20
N THR A 68 10.01 3.11 13.80
CA THR A 68 8.67 2.49 13.81
C THR A 68 8.07 2.44 12.39
N LEU A 69 8.27 3.50 11.60
CA LEU A 69 7.87 3.52 10.19
C LEU A 69 8.60 2.44 9.39
N LEU A 70 9.92 2.32 9.53
CA LEU A 70 10.71 1.31 8.81
C LEU A 70 10.30 -0.12 9.21
N GLN A 71 9.98 -0.36 10.48
CA GLN A 71 9.45 -1.65 10.93
C GLN A 71 8.09 -1.96 10.30
N ALA A 72 7.20 -0.97 10.19
CA ALA A 72 5.91 -1.13 9.52
C ALA A 72 6.08 -1.40 8.01
N LEU A 73 7.06 -0.75 7.37
CA LEU A 73 7.40 -0.95 5.95
C LEU A 73 8.00 -2.33 5.70
N ALA A 74 8.84 -2.86 6.61
CA ALA A 74 9.41 -4.20 6.47
C ALA A 74 8.34 -5.31 6.43
N GLY A 75 7.17 -5.09 7.03
CA GLY A 75 6.02 -5.99 6.89
C GLY A 75 5.35 -5.97 5.52
N ASN A 76 5.75 -5.05 4.64
CA ASN A 76 5.25 -4.85 3.28
C ASN A 76 6.37 -5.04 2.25
N ASP A 77 7.41 -5.83 2.56
CA ASP A 77 8.57 -6.04 1.67
C ASP A 77 8.18 -6.74 0.35
N HIS A 78 7.03 -7.41 0.30
CA HIS A 78 6.46 -7.95 -0.94
C HIS A 78 5.97 -6.84 -1.89
N TRP A 79 5.74 -5.64 -1.37
CA TRP A 79 5.33 -4.48 -2.14
C TRP A 79 6.54 -3.86 -2.82
N HIS A 80 6.54 -3.91 -4.14
CA HIS A 80 7.59 -3.33 -4.98
C HIS A 80 7.01 -2.11 -5.70
N PRO A 81 6.79 -0.97 -5.01
CA PRO A 81 6.12 0.20 -5.59
C PRO A 81 6.86 0.76 -6.81
N TRP A 82 8.17 0.55 -6.90
CA TRP A 82 9.02 0.89 -8.04
C TRP A 82 8.76 0.01 -9.28
N SER A 83 8.16 -1.16 -9.10
CA SER A 83 7.77 -2.08 -10.19
C SER A 83 6.30 -1.94 -10.59
N SER A 84 5.48 -1.34 -9.72
CA SER A 84 4.09 -1.05 -10.01
C SER A 84 3.99 0.22 -10.83
N SER A 85 3.52 0.11 -12.08
CA SER A 85 3.14 1.27 -12.88
C SER A 85 2.05 2.04 -12.15
N LEU A 86 2.33 3.29 -11.76
CA LEU A 86 1.28 4.20 -11.29
C LEU A 86 0.43 4.53 -12.52
N ASP A 87 -0.80 4.00 -12.58
CA ASP A 87 -1.74 4.43 -13.61
C ASP A 87 -1.93 5.95 -13.49
N PRO A 88 -1.78 6.69 -14.61
CA PRO A 88 -1.98 8.14 -14.58
C PRO A 88 -3.39 8.44 -14.08
N ARG A 89 -3.51 9.39 -13.13
CA ARG A 89 -4.84 9.86 -12.69
C ARG A 89 -5.64 10.30 -13.92
N PRO A 90 -6.95 9.95 -14.00
CA PRO A 90 -7.84 10.55 -14.99
C PRO A 90 -7.73 12.07 -14.88
N GLN A 91 -7.36 12.73 -15.97
CA GLN A 91 -7.39 14.20 -16.02
C GLN A 91 -8.85 14.66 -16.09
N PRO A 92 -9.19 15.79 -15.45
CA PRO A 92 -10.54 16.36 -15.48
C PRO A 92 -10.99 16.76 -16.89
#